data_AF-A0A3L7JTZ7-F1
#
_entry.id   AF-A0A3L7JTZ7-F1
#
_cell.length_a   1.000
_cell.length_b   1.000
_cell.length_c   1.000
_cell.angle_alpha   90.00
_cell.angle_beta   90.00
_cell.angle_gamma   90.00
#
_symmetry.space_group_name_H-M   'P 1'
#
loop_
_entity.id
_entity.type
_entity.pdbx_description
1 polymer ?
#
loop_
_entity_poly.entity_id
_entity_poly.type
_entity_poly.pdbx_seq_one_letter_code
_entity_poly.pdbx_strand_id
1 'polypeptide(L)'
;MRYETIKSILLTGLVLTSIIVTWNLWTYQPDVELKPNDIVGKTNISDKVGVESLVKPIRILFHQDNTHYGTFNNKEMDAVINEMKKWTFYDFRNITSTISRQEFESIQHSNGRAEIDYPDEVPVSLYKSILNFEEAKIPAVDFNKIIINYSNASKNPVVYFLSGSGNSYKVYECTIRSNYLQAFKTEFVDSASKKYYEYLSEQINDQDYIYLPKGHVKIPKYRYYMSVSDSDISKFKNALFSDPSAVKKTQLNNTDEYTEGFSLMRVYKTLNELNYVNPGIETNISDNPNELIRKSIDFVNEHAGWTDTYEYFSMNPEQSKVSYILIKNGIPVFNEDGMSEIVQYWGKDEINKYIRPYFSLDVPLPFEEHDVELPNGTQVLQYLQSNPDIKPELLQGFMIGYKLSIDPQSPKQVILNPSWYYLDSGNWIRLSLDEVGGSKGGLE
;
A
#
# COMPACT_ATOMS: atom_id res chain seq x y z
N MET A 1 0.82 -87.39 15.43
CA MET A 1 0.62 -86.18 16.27
C MET A 1 -0.85 -85.83 16.26
N ARG A 2 -1.43 -85.52 17.42
CA ARG A 2 -2.88 -85.49 17.65
C ARG A 2 -3.51 -84.32 16.90
N TYR A 3 -4.65 -84.55 16.26
CA TYR A 3 -5.45 -83.57 15.53
C TYR A 3 -5.68 -82.27 16.33
N GLU A 4 -5.81 -82.40 17.65
CA GLU A 4 -5.89 -81.29 18.60
C GLU A 4 -4.65 -80.39 18.62
N THR A 5 -3.45 -80.94 18.45
CA THR A 5 -2.21 -80.14 18.43
C THR A 5 -2.15 -79.26 17.18
N ILE A 6 -2.63 -79.74 16.04
CA ILE A 6 -2.69 -78.97 14.79
C ILE A 6 -3.71 -77.83 14.92
N LYS A 7 -4.88 -78.11 15.51
CA LYS A 7 -5.89 -77.07 15.80
C LYS A 7 -5.35 -75.99 16.74
N SER A 8 -4.66 -76.37 17.81
CA SER A 8 -4.08 -75.40 18.74
C SER A 8 -2.99 -74.55 18.09
N ILE A 9 -2.14 -75.12 17.23
CA ILE A 9 -1.12 -74.37 16.50
C ILE A 9 -1.77 -73.38 15.53
N LEU A 10 -2.80 -73.82 14.79
CA LEU A 10 -3.50 -73.00 13.82
C LEU A 10 -4.27 -71.86 14.50
N LEU A 11 -4.94 -72.16 15.61
CA LEU A 11 -5.63 -71.16 16.44
C LEU A 11 -4.64 -70.13 17.01
N THR A 12 -3.49 -70.60 17.54
CA THR A 12 -2.46 -69.71 18.08
C THR A 12 -1.89 -68.79 17.00
N GLY A 13 -1.64 -69.32 15.80
CA GLY A 13 -1.23 -68.51 14.66
C GLY A 13 -2.25 -67.42 14.32
N LEU A 14 -3.54 -67.77 14.29
CA LEU A 14 -4.62 -66.85 13.97
C LEU A 14 -4.77 -65.72 15.01
N VAL A 15 -4.60 -66.06 16.30
CA VAL A 15 -4.59 -65.09 17.39
C VAL A 15 -3.39 -64.14 17.27
N LEU A 16 -2.18 -64.66 17.00
CA LEU A 16 -0.99 -63.83 16.81
C LEU A 16 -1.13 -62.91 15.59
N THR A 17 -1.67 -63.39 14.47
CA THR A 17 -1.95 -62.56 13.30
C THR A 17 -2.96 -61.46 13.62
N SER A 18 -4.03 -61.79 14.36
CA SER A 18 -5.00 -60.79 14.80
C SER A 18 -4.35 -59.70 15.65
N ILE A 19 -3.48 -60.07 16.59
CA ILE A 19 -2.77 -59.10 17.44
C ILE A 19 -1.86 -58.20 16.60
N ILE A 20 -1.15 -58.75 15.61
CA ILE A 20 -0.27 -57.97 14.71
C ILE A 20 -1.09 -57.01 13.84
N VAL A 21 -2.22 -57.46 13.29
CA VAL A 21 -3.11 -56.62 12.47
C VAL A 21 -3.73 -55.51 13.32
N THR A 22 -4.19 -55.84 14.54
CA THR A 22 -4.73 -54.85 15.47
C THR A 22 -3.67 -53.84 15.89
N TRP A 23 -2.44 -54.28 16.19
CA TRP A 23 -1.33 -53.38 16.48
C TRP A 23 -1.05 -52.46 15.30
N ASN A 24 -0.96 -53.00 14.08
CA ASN A 24 -0.76 -52.19 12.88
C ASN A 24 -1.84 -51.14 12.71
N LEU A 25 -3.12 -51.48 12.90
CA LEU A 25 -4.23 -50.50 12.82
C LEU A 25 -4.15 -49.43 13.90
N TRP A 26 -3.67 -49.76 15.11
CA TRP A 26 -3.55 -48.81 16.22
C TRP A 26 -2.34 -47.88 16.08
N THR A 27 -1.24 -48.37 15.51
CA THR A 27 -0.05 -47.56 15.19
C THR A 27 -0.08 -46.95 13.79
N TYR A 28 -1.13 -47.20 13.01
CA TYR A 28 -1.33 -46.56 11.71
C TYR A 28 -1.75 -45.11 11.95
N GLN A 29 -0.76 -44.22 12.01
CA GLN A 29 -0.97 -42.83 11.66
C GLN A 29 -1.02 -42.77 10.13
N PRO A 30 -2.17 -42.50 9.51
CA PRO A 30 -2.16 -42.18 8.10
C PRO A 30 -1.28 -40.95 7.95
N ASP A 31 -0.28 -41.05 7.08
CA ASP A 31 0.43 -39.88 6.57
C ASP A 31 -0.59 -39.14 5.69
N VAL A 32 -1.51 -38.45 6.34
CA VAL A 32 -2.35 -37.45 5.70
C VAL A 32 -1.41 -36.28 5.51
N GLU A 33 -0.51 -36.40 4.53
CA GLU A 33 -0.38 -35.31 3.60
C GLU A 33 -1.83 -35.02 3.20
N LEU A 34 -2.39 -33.97 3.80
CA LEU A 34 -3.42 -33.21 3.14
C LEU A 34 -2.78 -32.87 1.81
N LYS A 35 -2.93 -33.76 0.82
CA LYS A 35 -2.89 -33.37 -0.56
C LYS A 35 -3.79 -32.16 -0.55
N PRO A 36 -3.27 -30.95 -0.77
CA PRO A 36 -4.16 -29.87 -1.09
C PRO A 36 -5.05 -30.47 -2.17
N ASN A 37 -6.37 -30.29 -2.09
CA ASN A 37 -7.17 -30.45 -3.29
C ASN A 37 -6.31 -29.94 -4.45
N ASP A 38 -6.18 -30.73 -5.52
CA ASP A 38 -5.55 -30.30 -6.76
C ASP A 38 -6.37 -29.10 -7.29
N ILE A 39 -6.22 -27.96 -6.61
CA ILE A 39 -6.51 -26.63 -7.06
C ILE A 39 -5.38 -26.43 -8.05
N VAL A 40 -5.71 -26.77 -9.31
CA VAL A 40 -5.06 -26.36 -10.56
C VAL A 40 -3.84 -25.48 -10.27
N GLY A 41 -2.65 -26.05 -10.45
CA GLY A 41 -1.38 -25.51 -9.95
C GLY A 41 -1.32 -23.99 -9.87
N LYS A 42 -1.21 -23.46 -8.65
CA LYS A 42 -0.99 -22.02 -8.39
C LYS A 42 0.22 -21.57 -9.19
N THR A 43 -0.04 -20.92 -10.32
CA THR A 43 1.00 -20.46 -11.23
C THR A 43 1.42 -19.10 -10.72
N ASN A 44 2.59 -18.99 -10.08
CA ASN A 44 3.09 -17.70 -9.62
C ASN A 44 3.31 -16.79 -10.83
N ILE A 45 2.74 -15.58 -10.79
CA ILE A 45 2.95 -14.56 -11.81
C ILE A 45 4.29 -13.85 -11.57
N SER A 46 4.57 -13.51 -10.31
CA SER A 46 5.77 -12.84 -9.81
C SER A 46 6.12 -13.40 -8.41
N ASP A 47 6.69 -12.57 -7.53
CA ASP A 47 6.96 -12.86 -6.13
C ASP A 47 5.84 -12.39 -5.20
N LYS A 48 5.74 -13.02 -4.03
CA LYS A 48 4.87 -12.54 -2.94
C LYS A 48 5.55 -11.37 -2.21
N VAL A 49 4.75 -10.44 -1.72
CA VAL A 49 5.23 -9.23 -1.04
C VAL A 49 4.66 -9.16 0.37
N GLY A 50 5.52 -8.86 1.35
CA GLY A 50 5.15 -8.66 2.76
C GLY A 50 4.48 -7.31 3.01
N VAL A 51 3.73 -7.20 4.12
CA VAL A 51 2.98 -5.99 4.50
C VAL A 51 3.90 -4.78 4.62
N GLU A 52 5.12 -4.98 5.13
CA GLU A 52 6.15 -3.96 5.31
C GLU A 52 6.65 -3.31 4.01
N SER A 53 6.53 -4.02 2.89
CA SER A 53 6.91 -3.51 1.57
C SER A 53 5.74 -2.81 0.86
N LEU A 54 4.50 -3.07 1.30
CA LEU A 54 3.28 -2.48 0.72
C LEU A 54 2.80 -1.26 1.51
N VAL A 55 2.85 -1.29 2.84
CA VAL A 55 2.32 -0.23 3.70
C VAL A 55 3.47 0.66 4.16
N LYS A 56 3.77 1.67 3.34
CA LYS A 56 4.87 2.60 3.56
C LYS A 56 4.37 4.04 3.77
N PRO A 57 5.13 4.86 4.51
CA PRO A 57 4.87 6.29 4.55
C PRO A 57 5.22 6.93 3.20
N ILE A 58 4.58 8.06 2.90
CA ILE A 58 4.83 8.88 1.70
C ILE A 58 5.72 10.09 1.99
N ARG A 59 5.80 10.50 3.26
CA ARG A 59 6.60 11.65 3.68
C ARG A 59 6.96 11.56 5.15
N ILE A 60 8.12 12.11 5.50
CA ILE A 60 8.50 12.38 6.88
C ILE A 60 8.88 13.87 7.00
N LEU A 61 8.38 14.52 8.04
CA LEU A 61 8.69 15.91 8.40
C LEU A 61 9.29 15.97 9.82
N PHE A 62 10.27 16.83 10.01
CA PHE A 62 10.91 17.13 11.28
C PHE A 62 10.75 18.62 11.58
N HIS A 63 10.15 18.93 12.73
CA HIS A 63 9.83 20.28 13.17
C HIS A 63 10.91 20.71 14.15
N GLN A 64 11.87 21.52 13.70
CA GLN A 64 13.03 21.92 14.50
C GLN A 64 13.29 23.42 14.36
N ASP A 65 13.41 24.10 15.50
CA ASP A 65 13.74 25.53 15.60
C ASP A 65 12.84 26.41 14.71
N ASN A 66 11.52 26.10 14.72
CA ASN A 66 10.48 26.71 13.88
C ASN A 66 10.73 26.58 12.36
N THR A 67 11.55 25.62 11.96
CA THR A 67 11.79 25.24 10.57
C THR A 67 11.32 23.81 10.36
N HIS A 68 10.84 23.50 9.15
CA HIS A 68 10.40 22.16 8.79
C HIS A 68 11.41 21.54 7.83
N TYR A 69 11.88 20.34 8.14
CA TYR A 69 12.77 19.57 7.26
C TYR A 69 12.10 18.28 6.87
N GLY A 70 12.07 17.97 5.58
CA GLY A 70 11.28 16.83 5.09
C GLY A 70 11.93 16.01 3.99
N THR A 71 11.52 14.76 3.93
CA THR A 71 11.95 13.81 2.90
C THR A 71 10.77 13.00 2.39
N PHE A 72 10.80 12.71 1.09
CA PHE A 72 9.96 11.75 0.39
C PHE A 72 10.82 10.61 -0.20
N ASN A 73 12.09 10.52 0.20
CA ASN A 73 13.02 9.50 -0.30
C ASN A 73 12.74 8.15 0.36
N ASN A 74 12.42 7.13 -0.44
CA ASN A 74 12.07 5.79 0.09
C ASN A 74 13.14 5.19 1.00
N LYS A 75 14.44 5.37 0.69
CA LYS A 75 15.52 4.81 1.52
C LYS A 75 15.57 5.44 2.90
N GLU A 76 15.31 6.74 2.98
CA GLU A 76 15.25 7.47 4.25
C GLU A 76 14.02 7.07 5.07
N MET A 77 12.88 6.92 4.40
CA MET A 77 11.65 6.44 5.02
C MET A 77 11.81 5.01 5.55
N ASP A 78 12.39 4.11 4.75
CA ASP A 78 12.72 2.75 5.16
C ASP A 78 13.68 2.74 6.36
N ALA A 79 14.68 3.62 6.39
CA ALA A 79 15.60 3.74 7.51
C ALA A 79 14.87 4.13 8.81
N VAL A 80 13.97 5.12 8.74
CA VAL A 80 13.16 5.53 9.90
C VAL A 80 12.27 4.39 10.38
N ILE A 81 11.52 3.75 9.49
CA ILE A 81 10.64 2.63 9.87
C ILE A 81 11.46 1.46 10.44
N ASN A 82 12.63 1.15 9.86
CA ASN A 82 13.52 0.09 10.36
C ASN A 82 14.12 0.41 11.73
N GLU A 83 14.32 1.68 12.08
CA GLU A 83 14.66 2.07 13.45
C GLU A 83 13.47 1.82 14.39
N MET A 84 12.27 2.26 14.01
CA MET A 84 11.04 2.08 14.81
C MET A 84 10.68 0.61 15.05
N LYS A 85 11.01 -0.29 14.13
CA LYS A 85 10.85 -1.76 14.30
C LYS A 85 11.56 -2.31 15.53
N LYS A 86 12.63 -1.64 15.99
CA LYS A 86 13.40 -2.05 17.18
C LYS A 86 12.73 -1.65 18.48
N TRP A 87 11.73 -0.77 18.41
CA TRP A 87 11.08 -0.22 19.59
C TRP A 87 10.08 -1.21 20.15
N THR A 88 9.71 -1.01 21.39
CA THR A 88 8.50 -1.62 21.95
C THR A 88 7.58 -0.47 22.33
N PHE A 89 6.36 -0.51 21.81
CA PHE A 89 5.32 0.47 22.10
C PHE A 89 4.46 -0.07 23.25
N TYR A 90 4.31 0.75 24.29
CA TYR A 90 3.62 0.42 25.54
C TYR A 90 2.41 1.34 25.74
N ASP A 91 1.45 0.91 26.54
CA ASP A 91 0.27 1.65 26.96
C ASP A 91 -0.54 2.27 25.80
N PHE A 92 -0.77 1.52 24.71
CA PHE A 92 -1.52 2.01 23.56
C PHE A 92 -2.99 2.28 23.92
N ARG A 93 -3.39 3.56 23.91
CA ARG A 93 -4.72 4.00 24.39
C ARG A 93 -5.30 5.17 23.60
N ASN A 94 -6.62 5.24 23.55
CA ASN A 94 -7.35 6.36 22.97
C ASN A 94 -7.36 7.54 23.94
N ILE A 95 -6.92 8.72 23.49
CA ILE A 95 -6.94 9.97 24.27
C ILE A 95 -7.79 11.07 23.61
N THR A 96 -8.52 10.76 22.53
CA THR A 96 -9.30 11.72 21.73
C THR A 96 -10.22 12.58 22.58
N SER A 97 -10.96 11.98 23.51
CA SER A 97 -11.92 12.70 24.37
C SER A 97 -11.28 13.47 25.53
N THR A 98 -9.98 13.29 25.75
CA THR A 98 -9.24 13.90 26.88
C THR A 98 -8.42 15.11 26.47
N ILE A 99 -8.24 15.33 25.17
CA ILE A 99 -7.49 16.46 24.62
C ILE A 99 -8.43 17.47 23.99
N SER A 100 -8.10 18.74 24.17
CA SER A 100 -8.71 19.86 23.47
C SER A 100 -8.26 19.90 22.00
N ARG A 101 -8.99 20.68 21.20
CA ARG A 101 -8.63 20.96 19.81
C ARG A 101 -7.24 21.59 19.67
N GLN A 102 -6.91 22.54 20.55
CA GLN A 102 -5.62 23.21 20.57
C GLN A 102 -4.48 22.24 20.91
N GLU A 103 -4.73 21.27 21.80
CA GLU A 103 -3.75 20.22 22.10
C GLU A 103 -3.54 19.27 20.92
N PHE A 104 -4.59 18.92 20.18
CA PHE A 104 -4.47 18.14 18.94
C PHE A 104 -3.59 18.85 17.89
N GLU A 105 -3.85 20.13 17.62
CA GLU A 105 -3.03 20.95 16.72
C GLU A 105 -1.58 21.05 17.20
N SER A 106 -1.38 21.19 18.51
CA SER A 106 -0.05 21.20 19.11
C SER A 106 0.67 19.85 18.98
N ILE A 107 -0.04 18.73 19.10
CA ILE A 107 0.54 17.39 18.90
C ILE A 107 1.11 17.30 17.48
N GLN A 108 0.34 17.71 16.48
CA GLN A 108 0.72 17.58 15.08
C GLN A 108 1.89 18.53 14.72
N HIS A 109 1.72 19.83 14.96
CA HIS A 109 2.55 20.84 14.28
C HIS A 109 3.62 21.53 15.13
N SER A 110 3.64 21.30 16.45
CA SER A 110 4.58 22.00 17.33
C SER A 110 6.03 21.67 17.02
N ASN A 111 6.93 22.58 17.39
CA ASN A 111 8.35 22.33 17.37
C ASN A 111 8.70 21.10 18.22
N GLY A 112 9.68 20.31 17.78
CA GLY A 112 10.11 19.08 18.44
C GLY A 112 9.25 17.85 18.14
N ARG A 113 8.67 17.79 16.93
CA ARG A 113 7.83 16.69 16.44
C ARG A 113 8.40 16.14 15.14
N ALA A 114 8.32 14.82 14.98
CA ALA A 114 8.47 14.19 13.67
C ALA A 114 7.10 13.69 13.22
N GLU A 115 6.65 14.11 12.05
CA GLU A 115 5.43 13.62 11.40
C GLU A 115 5.81 12.56 10.37
N ILE A 116 5.17 11.38 10.41
CA ILE A 116 5.30 10.32 9.41
C ILE A 116 3.93 10.14 8.78
N ASP A 117 3.79 10.53 7.51
CA ASP A 117 2.53 10.56 6.78
C ASP A 117 2.36 9.30 5.93
N TYR A 118 1.16 8.71 5.94
CA TYR A 118 0.73 7.61 5.08
C TYR A 118 -0.26 8.14 4.03
N PRO A 119 -0.40 7.46 2.87
CA PRO A 119 -1.25 7.97 1.80
C PRO A 119 -2.74 7.94 2.14
N ASP A 120 -3.14 7.04 3.05
CA ASP A 120 -4.50 6.91 3.57
C ASP A 120 -4.49 6.20 4.94
N GLU A 121 -5.66 6.01 5.56
CA GLU A 121 -5.81 5.31 6.83
C GLU A 121 -5.34 3.85 6.75
N VAL A 122 -4.56 3.45 7.76
CA VAL A 122 -3.96 2.13 7.94
C VAL A 122 -4.45 1.54 9.27
N PRO A 123 -5.01 0.32 9.27
CA PRO A 123 -5.37 -0.38 10.49
C PRO A 123 -4.15 -0.66 11.38
N VAL A 124 -4.19 -0.28 12.66
CA VAL A 124 -3.12 -0.61 13.61
C VAL A 124 -2.98 -2.12 13.78
N SER A 125 -4.09 -2.86 13.64
CA SER A 125 -4.10 -4.33 13.68
C SER A 125 -3.27 -4.96 12.54
N LEU A 126 -3.24 -4.32 11.37
CA LEU A 126 -2.32 -4.67 10.28
C LEU A 126 -0.90 -4.20 10.61
N TYR A 127 -0.75 -2.96 11.09
CA TYR A 127 0.56 -2.37 11.36
C TYR A 127 1.34 -3.03 12.51
N LYS A 128 0.67 -3.81 13.35
CA LYS A 128 1.29 -4.73 14.32
C LYS A 128 2.24 -5.75 13.70
N SER A 129 2.11 -6.08 12.41
CA SER A 129 3.09 -6.93 11.74
C SER A 129 4.39 -6.20 11.40
N ILE A 130 4.39 -4.87 11.51
CA ILE A 130 5.55 -4.00 11.23
C ILE A 130 6.15 -3.50 12.55
N LEU A 131 5.35 -2.92 13.45
CA LEU A 131 5.81 -2.40 14.74
C LEU A 131 5.47 -3.34 15.90
N ASN A 132 6.35 -3.37 16.89
CA ASN A 132 6.21 -4.25 18.05
C ASN A 132 5.49 -3.54 19.20
N PHE A 133 4.22 -3.90 19.42
CA PHE A 133 3.43 -3.42 20.55
C PHE A 133 3.38 -4.47 21.66
N GLU A 134 3.49 -4.06 22.92
CA GLU A 134 3.47 -4.97 24.07
C GLU A 134 2.08 -5.62 24.26
N GLU A 135 1.00 -4.88 24.01
CA GLU A 135 -0.35 -5.36 24.28
C GLU A 135 -0.77 -6.46 23.31
N ALA A 136 -1.18 -7.60 23.87
CA ALA A 136 -1.74 -8.69 23.10
C ALA A 136 -2.96 -8.26 22.26
N LYS A 137 -3.82 -7.40 22.82
CA LYS A 137 -4.99 -6.83 22.14
C LYS A 137 -4.84 -5.32 22.02
N ILE A 138 -4.92 -4.82 20.79
CA ILE A 138 -4.99 -3.39 20.50
C ILE A 138 -6.37 -3.07 19.95
N PRO A 139 -6.93 -1.88 20.27
CA PRO A 139 -8.16 -1.40 19.65
C PRO A 139 -8.14 -1.52 18.12
N ALA A 140 -9.28 -1.89 17.53
CA ALA A 140 -9.49 -1.92 16.09
C ALA A 140 -9.63 -0.48 15.57
N VAL A 141 -8.52 0.16 15.27
CA VAL A 141 -8.42 1.60 14.96
C VAL A 141 -7.45 1.80 13.82
N ASP A 142 -7.67 2.88 13.08
CA ASP A 142 -6.88 3.23 11.92
C ASP A 142 -6.06 4.50 12.19
N PHE A 143 -5.02 4.73 11.40
CA PHE A 143 -4.19 5.93 11.46
C PHE A 143 -3.65 6.26 10.07
N ASN A 144 -3.46 7.54 9.76
CA ASN A 144 -2.75 7.99 8.56
C ASN A 144 -1.49 8.80 8.91
N LYS A 145 -1.26 9.10 10.20
CA LYS A 145 -0.05 9.76 10.68
C LYS A 145 0.49 9.14 11.95
N ILE A 146 1.81 9.07 12.05
CA ILE A 146 2.52 8.78 13.30
C ILE A 146 3.31 10.02 13.70
N ILE A 147 3.12 10.47 14.93
CA ILE A 147 3.82 11.64 15.47
C ILE A 147 4.75 11.22 16.61
N ILE A 148 6.04 11.51 16.47
CA ILE A 148 7.04 11.25 17.51
C ILE A 148 7.35 12.55 18.24
N ASN A 149 7.10 12.60 19.55
CA ASN A 149 7.48 13.74 20.38
C ASN A 149 8.94 13.59 20.86
N TYR A 150 9.85 14.32 20.22
CA TYR A 150 11.27 14.37 20.61
C TYR A 150 11.66 15.64 21.38
N SER A 151 10.71 16.53 21.70
CA SER A 151 10.96 17.68 22.58
C SER A 151 11.05 17.27 24.05
N ASN A 152 10.37 16.19 24.45
CA ASN A 152 10.28 15.77 25.83
C ASN A 152 11.28 14.65 26.13
N ALA A 153 12.37 14.99 26.82
CA ALA A 153 13.32 14.01 27.36
C ALA A 153 12.79 13.36 28.66
N SER A 154 11.50 13.02 28.72
CA SER A 154 10.91 12.32 29.85
C SER A 154 11.44 10.89 29.94
N LYS A 155 11.23 10.23 31.08
CA LYS A 155 11.55 8.81 31.26
C LYS A 155 10.75 7.89 30.31
N ASN A 156 9.57 8.34 29.87
CA ASN A 156 8.69 7.61 28.97
C ASN A 156 8.27 8.57 27.84
N PRO A 157 9.06 8.69 26.77
CA PRO A 157 8.66 9.44 25.59
C PRO A 157 7.38 8.92 24.97
N VAL A 158 6.67 9.82 24.29
CA VAL A 158 5.33 9.56 23.75
C VAL A 158 5.36 9.55 22.22
N VAL A 159 4.65 8.59 21.64
CA VAL A 159 4.34 8.52 20.20
C VAL A 159 2.82 8.52 20.04
N TYR A 160 2.34 9.30 19.08
CA TYR A 160 0.91 9.39 18.77
C TYR A 160 0.61 8.76 17.41
N PHE A 161 -0.55 8.14 17.31
CA PHE A 161 -1.14 7.68 16.05
C PHE A 161 -2.41 8.47 15.81
N LEU A 162 -2.48 9.19 14.69
CA LEU A 162 -3.59 10.08 14.35
C LEU A 162 -4.38 9.52 13.17
N SER A 163 -5.70 9.71 13.22
CA SER A 163 -6.65 9.35 12.15
C SER A 163 -7.66 10.46 11.94
N GLY A 164 -8.24 10.53 10.74
CA GLY A 164 -9.18 11.56 10.33
C GLY A 164 -8.56 12.96 10.16
N SER A 165 -9.40 13.89 9.71
CA SER A 165 -9.08 15.31 9.62
C SER A 165 -10.21 16.16 10.19
N GLY A 166 -9.93 17.45 10.38
CA GLY A 166 -10.92 18.40 10.88
C GLY A 166 -11.57 17.97 12.19
N ASN A 167 -12.90 18.02 12.31
CA ASN A 167 -13.62 17.75 13.56
C ASN A 167 -13.81 16.26 13.90
N SER A 168 -13.39 15.34 13.02
CA SER A 168 -13.58 13.89 13.19
C SER A 168 -12.27 13.18 13.51
N TYR A 169 -11.31 13.87 14.13
CA TYR A 169 -9.99 13.35 14.44
C TYR A 169 -10.04 12.27 15.53
N LYS A 170 -9.10 11.33 15.47
CA LYS A 170 -8.83 10.36 16.54
C LYS A 170 -7.35 10.42 16.91
N VAL A 171 -7.06 10.35 18.21
CA VAL A 171 -5.71 10.35 18.74
C VAL A 171 -5.51 9.17 19.67
N TYR A 172 -4.51 8.36 19.33
CA TYR A 172 -4.02 7.29 20.17
C TYR A 172 -2.62 7.62 20.64
N GLU A 173 -2.36 7.35 21.91
CA GLU A 173 -1.09 7.58 22.56
C GLU A 173 -0.46 6.24 22.92
N CYS A 174 0.87 6.16 22.81
CA CYS A 174 1.66 5.10 23.39
C CYS A 174 3.00 5.66 23.89
N THR A 175 3.66 4.91 24.78
CA THR A 175 4.98 5.26 25.29
C THR A 175 6.06 4.34 24.75
N ILE A 176 7.29 4.83 24.71
CA ILE A 176 8.49 4.09 24.33
C ILE A 176 9.58 4.28 25.37
N ARG A 177 10.65 3.49 25.30
CA ARG A 177 11.83 3.69 26.16
C ARG A 177 12.65 4.90 25.70
N SER A 178 13.21 5.67 26.65
CA SER A 178 14.02 6.86 26.33
C SER A 178 15.22 6.59 25.42
N ASN A 179 15.84 5.41 25.48
CA ASN A 179 16.98 5.07 24.63
C ASN A 179 16.59 4.95 23.15
N TYR A 180 15.37 4.55 22.84
CA TYR A 180 14.85 4.52 21.47
C TYR A 180 14.70 5.94 20.91
N LEU A 181 14.10 6.84 21.69
CA LEU A 181 13.99 8.25 21.28
C LEU A 181 15.36 8.90 21.08
N GLN A 182 16.32 8.61 21.97
CA GLN A 182 17.67 9.18 21.86
C GLN A 182 18.37 8.70 20.59
N ALA A 183 18.28 7.40 20.26
CA ALA A 183 18.86 6.85 19.03
C ALA A 183 18.21 7.48 17.78
N PHE A 184 16.88 7.58 17.77
CA PHE A 184 16.12 8.24 16.70
C PHE A 184 16.56 9.68 16.49
N LYS A 185 16.67 10.45 17.58
CA LYS A 185 17.06 11.85 17.53
C LYS A 185 18.45 12.02 16.93
N THR A 186 19.42 11.23 17.43
CA THR A 186 20.81 11.30 16.96
C THR A 186 20.94 10.92 15.49
N GLU A 187 20.21 9.91 15.03
CA GLU A 187 20.31 9.45 13.63
C GLU A 187 19.58 10.39 12.66
N PHE A 188 18.33 10.75 12.96
CA PHE A 188 17.44 11.39 11.99
C PHE A 188 17.17 12.87 12.25
N VAL A 189 17.02 13.28 13.50
CA VAL A 189 16.62 14.66 13.85
C VAL A 189 17.81 15.59 13.81
N ASP A 190 18.91 15.25 14.50
CA ASP A 190 20.08 16.12 14.64
C ASP A 190 20.79 16.38 13.29
N SER A 191 20.59 15.50 12.31
CA SER A 191 21.12 15.59 10.95
C SER A 191 20.14 16.18 9.93
N ALA A 192 18.86 16.39 10.29
CA ALA A 192 17.78 16.72 9.37
C ALA A 192 18.07 17.97 8.53
N SER A 193 18.56 19.04 9.16
CA SER A 193 18.86 20.33 8.49
C SER A 193 19.95 20.26 7.43
N LYS A 194 20.79 19.23 7.47
CA LYS A 194 21.87 19.01 6.48
C LYS A 194 21.48 18.00 5.41
N LYS A 195 20.52 17.13 5.69
CA LYS A 195 20.19 15.95 4.90
C LYS A 195 18.92 16.11 4.08
N TYR A 196 17.95 16.89 4.58
CA TYR A 196 16.60 16.96 4.04
C TYR A 196 16.27 18.36 3.52
N TYR A 197 15.23 18.44 2.69
CA TYR A 197 14.77 19.72 2.14
C TYR A 197 14.11 20.55 3.24
N GLU A 198 14.32 21.86 3.22
CA GLU A 198 13.50 22.79 4.00
C GLU A 198 12.10 22.88 3.37
N TYR A 199 11.06 22.86 4.21
CA TYR A 199 9.67 22.98 3.80
C TYR A 199 9.08 24.31 4.29
N LEU A 200 8.30 24.93 3.42
CA LEU A 200 7.33 25.97 3.76
C LEU A 200 6.10 25.29 4.35
N SER A 201 5.49 25.93 5.34
CA SER A 201 4.18 25.57 5.87
C SER A 201 3.20 26.70 5.57
N GLU A 202 2.06 26.36 5.00
CA GLU A 202 0.95 27.29 4.77
C GLU A 202 -0.30 26.71 5.42
N GLN A 203 -0.96 27.52 6.25
CA GLN A 203 -2.24 27.16 6.81
C GLN A 203 -3.31 27.35 5.74
N ILE A 204 -3.98 26.26 5.35
CA ILE A 204 -5.00 26.32 4.29
C ILE A 204 -6.41 26.49 4.85
N ASN A 205 -6.66 26.03 6.07
CA ASN A 205 -7.91 26.26 6.79
C ASN A 205 -7.64 26.27 8.30
N ASP A 206 -8.68 26.43 9.12
CA ASP A 206 -8.55 26.45 10.59
C ASP A 206 -7.96 25.16 11.18
N GLN A 207 -7.75 24.12 10.37
CA GLN A 207 -7.54 22.74 10.82
C GLN A 207 -6.29 22.07 10.23
N ASP A 208 -5.82 22.49 9.06
CA ASP A 208 -4.81 21.78 8.28
C ASP A 208 -3.74 22.72 7.70
N TYR A 209 -2.54 22.16 7.56
CA TYR A 209 -1.38 22.80 6.93
C TYR A 209 -0.94 22.01 5.70
N ILE A 210 -0.57 22.74 4.65
CA ILE A 210 0.18 22.16 3.53
C ILE A 210 1.67 22.44 3.74
N TYR A 211 2.47 21.40 3.50
CA TYR A 211 3.92 21.47 3.53
C TYR A 211 4.50 21.30 2.13
N LEU A 212 5.33 22.25 1.70
CA LEU A 212 5.94 22.27 0.37
C LEU A 212 7.45 22.51 0.44
N PRO A 213 8.28 21.80 -0.34
CA PRO A 213 9.70 22.10 -0.41
C PRO A 213 9.94 23.56 -0.80
N LYS A 214 10.72 24.26 0.00
CA LYS A 214 11.04 25.69 -0.22
C LYS A 214 11.92 25.90 -1.44
N GLY A 215 12.79 24.94 -1.75
CA GLY A 215 13.66 24.95 -2.92
C GLY A 215 13.08 24.18 -4.10
N HIS A 216 13.70 24.34 -5.27
CA HIS A 216 13.39 23.51 -6.43
C HIS A 216 13.83 22.07 -6.19
N VAL A 217 13.00 21.13 -6.64
CA VAL A 217 13.26 19.71 -6.54
C VAL A 217 13.50 19.17 -7.95
N LYS A 218 14.65 18.53 -8.17
CA LYS A 218 14.97 17.87 -9.43
C LYS A 218 14.60 16.40 -9.33
N ILE A 219 13.68 15.97 -10.18
CA ILE A 219 13.19 14.60 -10.21
C ILE A 219 13.50 13.99 -11.58
N PRO A 220 14.12 12.80 -11.65
CA PRO A 220 14.41 12.20 -12.93
C PRO A 220 13.15 11.80 -13.69
N LYS A 221 13.17 11.99 -15.00
CA LYS A 221 12.17 11.46 -15.93
C LYS A 221 12.58 10.06 -16.37
N TYR A 222 11.60 9.19 -16.58
CA TYR A 222 11.85 7.82 -17.03
C TYR A 222 11.07 7.46 -18.28
N ARG A 223 11.62 6.52 -19.04
CA ARG A 223 10.97 5.86 -20.17
C ARG A 223 11.21 4.37 -20.08
N TYR A 224 10.19 3.58 -20.36
CA TYR A 224 10.23 2.11 -20.29
C TYR A 224 9.58 1.47 -21.50
N TYR A 225 10.05 0.29 -21.89
CA TYR A 225 9.21 -0.63 -22.64
C TYR A 225 8.20 -1.30 -21.71
N MET A 226 6.95 -1.41 -22.17
CA MET A 226 5.96 -2.27 -21.54
C MET A 226 6.23 -3.71 -21.94
N SER A 227 6.46 -4.58 -20.95
CA SER A 227 6.44 -6.02 -21.19
C SER A 227 5.01 -6.52 -21.06
N VAL A 228 4.54 -7.18 -22.11
CA VAL A 228 3.21 -7.79 -22.20
C VAL A 228 3.40 -9.22 -22.68
N SER A 229 2.90 -10.19 -21.93
CA SER A 229 2.96 -11.60 -22.32
C SER A 229 1.59 -12.24 -22.27
N ASP A 230 1.19 -12.90 -23.37
CA ASP A 230 0.01 -13.76 -23.40
C ASP A 230 0.10 -14.88 -22.35
N SER A 231 1.32 -15.28 -21.98
CA SER A 231 1.54 -16.23 -20.90
C SER A 231 1.09 -15.67 -19.55
N ASP A 232 1.31 -14.37 -19.29
CA ASP A 232 0.89 -13.73 -18.03
C ASP A 232 -0.63 -13.56 -17.98
N ILE A 233 -1.28 -13.20 -19.09
CA ILE A 233 -2.76 -13.21 -19.18
C ILE A 233 -3.31 -14.61 -18.88
N SER A 234 -2.64 -15.66 -19.37
CA SER A 234 -3.05 -17.04 -19.10
C SER A 234 -2.85 -17.43 -17.64
N LYS A 235 -1.81 -16.92 -16.97
CA LYS A 235 -1.62 -17.09 -15.52
C LYS A 235 -2.73 -16.38 -14.72
N PHE A 236 -3.09 -15.15 -15.08
CA PHE A 236 -4.23 -14.47 -14.45
C PHE A 236 -5.54 -15.22 -14.64
N LYS A 237 -5.81 -15.70 -15.86
CA LYS A 237 -6.96 -16.56 -16.11
C LYS A 237 -6.94 -17.79 -15.18
N ASN A 238 -5.80 -18.44 -15.01
CA ASN A 238 -5.71 -19.60 -14.12
C ASN A 238 -5.83 -19.26 -12.62
N ALA A 239 -5.46 -18.04 -12.24
CA ALA A 239 -5.50 -17.58 -10.85
C ALA A 239 -6.87 -17.05 -10.41
N LEU A 240 -7.62 -16.43 -11.33
CA LEU A 240 -8.85 -15.68 -10.99
C LEU A 240 -10.13 -16.51 -11.15
N PHE A 241 -10.10 -17.54 -11.99
CA PHE A 241 -11.24 -18.42 -12.26
C PHE A 241 -11.22 -19.67 -11.38
N SER A 242 -12.39 -20.13 -10.94
CA SER A 242 -12.53 -21.29 -10.06
C SER A 242 -12.17 -22.60 -10.76
N ASP A 243 -12.58 -22.76 -12.02
CA ASP A 243 -12.17 -23.84 -12.90
C ASP A 243 -11.56 -23.26 -14.19
N PRO A 244 -10.23 -23.04 -14.22
CA PRO A 244 -9.52 -22.52 -15.38
C PRO A 244 -9.66 -23.34 -16.67
N SER A 245 -10.07 -24.61 -16.56
CA SER A 245 -10.25 -25.51 -17.71
C SER A 245 -11.61 -25.32 -18.39
N ALA A 246 -12.61 -24.82 -17.64
CA ALA A 246 -13.94 -24.50 -18.16
C ALA A 246 -14.03 -23.10 -18.81
N VAL A 247 -12.98 -22.28 -18.66
CA VAL A 247 -12.96 -20.90 -19.16
C VAL A 247 -13.00 -20.85 -20.69
N LYS A 248 -13.97 -20.11 -21.23
CA LYS A 248 -14.12 -19.86 -22.67
C LYS A 248 -13.52 -18.50 -23.03
N LYS A 249 -12.69 -18.47 -24.08
CA LYS A 249 -12.11 -17.23 -24.63
C LYS A 249 -12.89 -16.77 -25.86
N THR A 250 -13.29 -15.50 -25.87
CA THR A 250 -13.83 -14.79 -27.05
C THR A 250 -12.89 -13.63 -27.38
N GLN A 251 -12.40 -13.57 -28.62
CA GLN A 251 -11.53 -12.49 -29.09
C GLN A 251 -12.34 -11.45 -29.87
N LEU A 252 -12.26 -10.20 -29.43
CA LEU A 252 -12.77 -9.02 -30.11
C LEU A 252 -11.58 -8.14 -30.51
N ASN A 253 -11.81 -7.11 -31.34
CA ASN A 253 -10.74 -6.27 -31.90
C ASN A 253 -9.75 -5.76 -30.83
N ASN A 254 -10.26 -5.05 -29.82
CA ASN A 254 -9.45 -4.43 -28.77
C ASN A 254 -9.67 -5.04 -27.38
N THR A 255 -10.35 -6.17 -27.31
CA THR A 255 -10.73 -6.81 -26.05
C THR A 255 -10.70 -8.32 -26.19
N ASP A 256 -10.01 -9.01 -25.29
CA ASP A 256 -10.15 -10.44 -25.12
C ASP A 256 -11.04 -10.70 -23.89
N GLU A 257 -12.10 -11.48 -24.06
CA GLU A 257 -13.02 -11.86 -22.98
C GLU A 257 -12.82 -13.32 -22.60
N TYR A 258 -12.81 -13.59 -21.30
CA TYR A 258 -12.72 -14.92 -20.70
C TYR A 258 -13.90 -15.10 -19.76
N THR A 259 -14.64 -16.20 -19.91
CA THR A 259 -15.89 -16.41 -19.17
C THR A 259 -15.96 -17.80 -18.54
N GLU A 260 -16.45 -17.86 -17.31
CA GLU A 260 -16.79 -19.09 -16.57
C GLU A 260 -18.06 -18.83 -15.75
N GLY A 261 -19.16 -19.50 -16.09
CA GLY A 261 -20.45 -19.25 -15.44
C GLY A 261 -20.87 -17.78 -15.56
N PHE A 262 -20.93 -17.08 -14.43
CA PHE A 262 -21.22 -15.64 -14.36
C PHE A 262 -19.97 -14.75 -14.25
N SER A 263 -18.81 -15.34 -13.98
CA SER A 263 -17.54 -14.60 -13.86
C SER A 263 -16.98 -14.23 -15.24
N LEU A 264 -16.39 -13.05 -15.32
CA LEU A 264 -15.87 -12.47 -16.56
C LEU A 264 -14.54 -11.79 -16.30
N MET A 265 -13.54 -12.09 -17.14
CA MET A 265 -12.28 -11.34 -17.22
C MET A 265 -12.18 -10.72 -18.61
N ARG A 266 -11.94 -9.40 -18.66
CA ARG A 266 -11.68 -8.65 -19.89
C ARG A 266 -10.25 -8.13 -19.90
N VAL A 267 -9.59 -8.25 -21.04
CA VAL A 267 -8.28 -7.66 -21.29
C VAL A 267 -8.46 -6.55 -22.32
N TYR A 268 -8.40 -5.30 -21.86
CA TYR A 268 -8.55 -4.11 -22.70
C TYR A 268 -7.21 -3.70 -23.28
N LYS A 269 -6.96 -4.05 -24.55
CA LYS A 269 -5.65 -3.84 -25.21
C LYS A 269 -5.28 -2.36 -25.36
N THR A 270 -6.28 -1.48 -25.48
CA THR A 270 -6.08 -0.03 -25.60
C THR A 270 -5.79 0.64 -24.27
N LEU A 271 -6.36 0.13 -23.18
CA LEU A 271 -6.15 0.65 -21.83
C LEU A 271 -4.97 -0.03 -21.10
N ASN A 272 -4.42 -1.09 -21.69
CA ASN A 272 -3.46 -1.99 -21.05
C ASN A 272 -3.93 -2.52 -19.68
N GLU A 273 -5.24 -2.71 -19.54
CA GLU A 273 -5.94 -3.09 -18.30
C GLU A 273 -6.52 -4.50 -18.40
N LEU A 274 -6.42 -5.26 -17.31
CA LEU A 274 -7.16 -6.48 -17.04
C LEU A 274 -8.24 -6.20 -15.98
N ASN A 275 -9.47 -6.62 -16.27
CA ASN A 275 -10.64 -6.40 -15.43
C ASN A 275 -11.39 -7.70 -15.23
N TYR A 276 -11.34 -8.25 -14.01
CA TYR A 276 -12.10 -9.41 -13.60
C TYR A 276 -13.29 -8.98 -12.73
N VAL A 277 -14.44 -9.61 -12.95
CA VAL A 277 -15.64 -9.41 -12.14
C VAL A 277 -16.38 -10.73 -11.91
N ASN A 278 -16.85 -10.94 -10.69
CA ASN A 278 -17.78 -11.99 -10.29
C ASN A 278 -19.10 -11.33 -9.81
N PRO A 279 -20.10 -11.17 -10.69
CA PRO A 279 -21.36 -10.48 -10.36
C PRO A 279 -22.21 -11.19 -9.30
N GLY A 280 -21.93 -12.47 -9.01
CA GLY A 280 -22.65 -13.21 -7.97
C GLY A 280 -22.29 -12.78 -6.54
N ILE A 281 -21.23 -11.97 -6.39
CA ILE A 281 -20.76 -11.47 -5.10
C ILE A 281 -21.32 -10.08 -4.86
N GLU A 282 -22.12 -9.93 -3.81
CA GLU A 282 -22.63 -8.62 -3.38
C GLU A 282 -21.50 -7.77 -2.78
N THR A 283 -21.41 -6.52 -3.22
CA THR A 283 -20.51 -5.50 -2.66
C THR A 283 -21.23 -4.64 -1.62
N ASN A 284 -20.48 -3.82 -0.89
CA ASN A 284 -20.98 -2.93 0.18
C ASN A 284 -21.53 -3.67 1.41
N ILE A 285 -21.07 -4.90 1.63
CA ILE A 285 -21.17 -5.51 2.96
C ILE A 285 -20.15 -4.76 3.80
N SER A 286 -20.59 -4.16 4.91
CA SER A 286 -19.73 -3.45 5.87
C SER A 286 -18.71 -4.43 6.46
N ASP A 287 -17.66 -4.71 5.71
CA ASP A 287 -16.53 -5.50 6.15
C ASP A 287 -15.74 -4.69 7.17
N ASN A 288 -15.10 -5.40 8.09
CA ASN A 288 -14.20 -4.77 9.03
C ASN A 288 -13.02 -4.16 8.25
N PRO A 289 -12.80 -2.83 8.26
CA PRO A 289 -11.71 -2.19 7.52
C PRO A 289 -10.33 -2.81 7.86
N ASN A 290 -10.20 -3.29 9.12
CA ASN A 290 -9.01 -3.98 9.63
C ASN A 290 -8.68 -5.28 8.87
N GLU A 291 -9.69 -5.99 8.39
CA GLU A 291 -9.51 -7.24 7.65
C GLU A 291 -9.40 -7.00 6.15
N LEU A 292 -10.02 -5.93 5.65
CA LEU A 292 -10.11 -5.64 4.22
C LEU A 292 -8.72 -5.50 3.57
N ILE A 293 -7.81 -4.70 4.14
CA ILE A 293 -6.46 -4.53 3.59
C ILE A 293 -5.65 -5.83 3.67
N ARG A 294 -5.76 -6.58 4.77
CA ARG A 294 -5.05 -7.87 4.89
C ARG A 294 -5.51 -8.86 3.83
N LYS A 295 -6.82 -9.00 3.68
CA LYS A 295 -7.46 -9.85 2.67
C LYS A 295 -7.05 -9.45 1.25
N SER A 296 -7.00 -8.15 0.96
CA SER A 296 -6.58 -7.66 -0.36
C SER A 296 -5.10 -7.91 -0.67
N ILE A 297 -4.22 -7.86 0.34
CA ILE A 297 -2.81 -8.26 0.19
C ILE A 297 -2.70 -9.76 -0.05
N ASP A 298 -3.39 -10.56 0.76
CA ASP A 298 -3.34 -12.03 0.70
C ASP A 298 -3.84 -12.52 -0.66
N PHE A 299 -4.92 -11.94 -1.19
CA PHE A 299 -5.46 -12.25 -2.51
C PHE A 299 -4.43 -12.09 -3.64
N VAL A 300 -3.70 -10.97 -3.69
CA VAL A 300 -2.67 -10.77 -4.73
C VAL A 300 -1.50 -11.71 -4.49
N ASN A 301 -1.14 -11.98 -3.23
CA ASN A 301 -0.10 -12.92 -2.86
C ASN A 301 -0.44 -14.39 -3.18
N GLU A 302 -1.72 -14.77 -3.27
CA GLU A 302 -2.13 -16.14 -3.61
C GLU A 302 -1.70 -16.56 -5.02
N HIS A 303 -1.61 -15.59 -5.93
CA HIS A 303 -1.14 -15.77 -7.31
C HIS A 303 0.15 -14.99 -7.61
N ALA A 304 0.77 -14.42 -6.57
CA ALA A 304 1.95 -13.58 -6.65
C ALA A 304 1.83 -12.50 -7.74
N GLY A 305 0.72 -11.76 -7.73
CA GLY A 305 0.34 -10.81 -8.78
C GLY A 305 1.08 -9.48 -8.78
N TRP A 306 2.08 -9.27 -7.94
CA TRP A 306 2.83 -8.01 -7.88
C TRP A 306 3.82 -7.93 -9.05
N THR A 307 3.37 -7.43 -10.21
CA THR A 307 4.15 -7.41 -11.46
C THR A 307 5.20 -6.30 -11.51
N ASP A 308 5.05 -5.30 -10.63
CA ASP A 308 5.98 -4.19 -10.41
C ASP A 308 5.99 -3.85 -8.91
N THR A 309 6.71 -2.79 -8.53
CA THR A 309 6.64 -2.24 -7.18
C THR A 309 5.33 -1.49 -6.98
N TYR A 310 4.41 -2.08 -6.23
CA TYR A 310 3.17 -1.43 -5.79
C TYR A 310 3.21 -1.19 -4.27
N GLU A 311 2.59 -0.11 -3.81
CA GLU A 311 2.38 0.18 -2.39
C GLU A 311 0.88 0.48 -2.15
N TYR A 312 0.40 0.21 -0.94
CA TYR A 312 -0.95 0.58 -0.50
C TYR A 312 -1.15 2.08 -0.65
N PHE A 313 -2.28 2.47 -1.24
CA PHE A 313 -2.53 3.88 -1.54
C PHE A 313 -3.82 4.40 -0.95
N SER A 314 -4.93 3.66 -1.07
CA SER A 314 -6.18 4.07 -0.44
C SER A 314 -7.14 2.93 -0.16
N MET A 315 -8.07 3.18 0.76
CA MET A 315 -9.17 2.29 1.10
C MET A 315 -10.47 3.08 1.22
N ASN A 316 -11.55 2.56 0.64
CA ASN A 316 -12.90 3.03 0.90
C ASN A 316 -13.72 1.87 1.50
N PRO A 317 -13.92 1.85 2.83
CA PRO A 317 -14.68 0.80 3.49
C PRO A 317 -16.15 0.73 3.09
N GLU A 318 -16.78 1.86 2.76
CA GLU A 318 -18.20 1.89 2.34
C GLU A 318 -18.41 1.13 1.03
N GLN A 319 -17.41 1.19 0.13
CA GLN A 319 -17.40 0.49 -1.15
C GLN A 319 -16.67 -0.86 -1.10
N SER A 320 -16.14 -1.25 0.07
CA SER A 320 -15.22 -2.37 0.24
C SER A 320 -14.08 -2.36 -0.81
N LYS A 321 -13.53 -1.16 -1.07
CA LYS A 321 -12.54 -0.91 -2.12
C LYS A 321 -11.15 -0.73 -1.52
N VAL A 322 -10.14 -1.36 -2.10
CA VAL A 322 -8.72 -1.13 -1.78
C VAL A 322 -7.96 -0.85 -3.07
N SER A 323 -7.03 0.11 -3.03
CA SER A 323 -6.13 0.43 -4.13
C SER A 323 -4.66 0.32 -3.73
N TYR A 324 -3.85 -0.13 -4.68
CA TYR A 324 -2.39 -0.11 -4.61
C TYR A 324 -1.88 0.63 -5.83
N ILE A 325 -0.95 1.56 -5.64
CA ILE A 325 -0.40 2.39 -6.70
C ILE A 325 1.01 1.93 -7.06
N LEU A 326 1.35 2.01 -8.35
CA LEU A 326 2.70 1.78 -8.84
C LEU A 326 3.65 2.84 -8.25
N ILE A 327 4.80 2.40 -7.79
CA ILE A 327 5.82 3.24 -7.16
C ILE A 327 7.10 3.22 -7.99
N LYS A 328 7.61 4.41 -8.30
CA LYS A 328 8.95 4.56 -8.87
C LYS A 328 9.85 5.33 -7.91
N ASN A 329 10.85 4.64 -7.35
CA ASN A 329 11.83 5.23 -6.43
C ASN A 329 11.20 5.93 -5.19
N GLY A 330 10.06 5.43 -4.70
CA GLY A 330 9.31 6.03 -3.59
C GLY A 330 8.31 7.10 -3.98
N ILE A 331 8.15 7.38 -5.29
CA ILE A 331 7.20 8.38 -5.78
C ILE A 331 6.03 7.65 -6.46
N PRO A 332 4.77 7.96 -6.08
CA PRO A 332 3.59 7.36 -6.71
C PRO A 332 3.47 7.72 -8.18
N VAL A 333 3.00 6.75 -8.97
CA VAL A 333 2.76 6.89 -10.41
C VAL A 333 1.26 6.96 -10.65
N PHE A 334 0.79 8.07 -11.19
CA PHE A 334 -0.60 8.33 -11.55
C PHE A 334 -0.83 8.14 -13.05
N ASN A 335 -2.03 7.68 -13.38
CA ASN A 335 -2.52 7.62 -14.74
C ASN A 335 -4.04 7.84 -14.74
N GLU A 336 -4.53 8.64 -15.68
CA GLU A 336 -5.96 8.98 -15.80
C GLU A 336 -6.81 7.79 -16.25
N ASP A 337 -6.20 6.78 -16.90
CA ASP A 337 -6.86 5.58 -17.42
C ASP A 337 -6.68 4.34 -16.53
N GLY A 338 -6.09 4.48 -15.33
CA GLY A 338 -5.89 3.37 -14.38
C GLY A 338 -4.67 2.47 -14.66
N MET A 339 -3.78 2.84 -15.59
CA MET A 339 -2.58 2.05 -15.97
C MET A 339 -1.50 1.94 -14.87
N SER A 340 -1.74 2.48 -13.67
CA SER A 340 -0.78 2.48 -12.57
C SER A 340 -1.36 2.00 -11.25
N GLU A 341 -2.57 1.42 -11.25
CA GLU A 341 -3.25 1.01 -10.02
C GLU A 341 -3.74 -0.43 -10.08
N ILE A 342 -3.59 -1.15 -8.97
CA ILE A 342 -4.31 -2.39 -8.70
C ILE A 342 -5.49 -2.05 -7.80
N VAL A 343 -6.71 -2.22 -8.29
CA VAL A 343 -7.95 -1.88 -7.58
C VAL A 343 -8.78 -3.14 -7.34
N GLN A 344 -9.20 -3.31 -6.09
CA GLN A 344 -10.01 -4.44 -5.64
C GLN A 344 -11.32 -3.94 -5.05
N TYR A 345 -12.42 -4.65 -5.36
CA TYR A 345 -13.71 -4.48 -4.71
C TYR A 345 -14.12 -5.83 -4.12
N TRP A 346 -14.53 -5.81 -2.87
CA TRP A 346 -14.78 -7.01 -2.08
C TRP A 346 -16.26 -7.18 -1.75
N GLY A 347 -16.71 -8.42 -1.78
CA GLY A 347 -17.80 -8.86 -0.90
C GLY A 347 -17.21 -9.46 0.38
N LYS A 348 -18.09 -9.99 1.22
CA LYS A 348 -17.75 -10.47 2.57
C LYS A 348 -16.52 -11.38 2.61
N ASP A 349 -16.49 -12.41 1.77
CA ASP A 349 -15.43 -13.44 1.78
C ASP A 349 -14.66 -13.53 0.46
N GLU A 350 -15.26 -13.11 -0.65
CA GLU A 350 -14.71 -13.27 -2.00
C GLU A 350 -14.56 -11.94 -2.75
N ILE A 351 -13.65 -11.91 -3.72
CA ILE A 351 -13.44 -10.71 -4.55
C ILE A 351 -14.60 -10.55 -5.53
N ASN A 352 -15.21 -9.37 -5.56
CA ASN A 352 -16.22 -9.03 -6.54
C ASN A 352 -15.57 -8.54 -7.83
N LYS A 353 -14.58 -7.64 -7.73
CA LYS A 353 -13.93 -7.04 -8.90
C LYS A 353 -12.44 -6.82 -8.67
N TYR A 354 -11.64 -7.10 -9.69
CA TYR A 354 -10.20 -6.93 -9.70
C TYR A 354 -9.76 -6.24 -10.99
N ILE A 355 -9.19 -5.04 -10.86
CA ILE A 355 -8.76 -4.20 -11.97
C ILE A 355 -7.27 -3.95 -11.81
N ARG A 356 -6.50 -4.09 -12.89
CA ARG A 356 -5.06 -3.86 -12.85
C ARG A 356 -4.45 -3.65 -14.25
N PRO A 357 -3.25 -3.06 -14.34
CA PRO A 357 -2.38 -3.22 -15.49
C PRO A 357 -2.05 -4.70 -15.74
N TYR A 358 -2.02 -5.11 -17.00
CA TYR A 358 -1.48 -6.43 -17.37
C TYR A 358 -0.04 -6.39 -17.89
N PHE A 359 0.55 -5.20 -17.97
CA PHE A 359 1.94 -5.01 -18.35
C PHE A 359 2.82 -4.78 -17.12
N SER A 360 4.13 -4.90 -17.30
CA SER A 360 5.13 -4.41 -16.34
C SER A 360 6.15 -3.47 -16.99
N LEU A 361 6.83 -2.68 -16.15
CA LEU A 361 7.93 -1.83 -16.58
C LEU A 361 9.21 -2.67 -16.68
N ASP A 362 9.60 -3.02 -17.91
CA ASP A 362 10.71 -3.95 -18.14
C ASP A 362 12.06 -3.22 -18.26
N VAL A 363 12.42 -2.79 -19.47
CA VAL A 363 13.74 -2.20 -19.73
C VAL A 363 13.67 -0.67 -19.64
N PRO A 364 14.45 -0.03 -18.75
CA PRO A 364 14.60 1.43 -18.76
C PRO A 364 15.31 1.86 -20.04
N LEU A 365 14.77 2.88 -20.70
CA LEU A 365 15.32 3.45 -21.91
C LEU A 365 16.09 4.74 -21.62
N PRO A 366 17.18 5.00 -22.35
CA PRO A 366 17.88 6.27 -22.25
C PRO A 366 16.95 7.43 -22.60
N PHE A 367 17.11 8.51 -21.87
CA PHE A 367 16.35 9.76 -22.05
C PHE A 367 17.37 10.90 -22.17
N GLU A 368 17.21 11.81 -23.13
CA GLU A 368 18.18 12.90 -23.34
C GLU A 368 18.10 13.98 -22.24
N GLU A 369 16.89 14.26 -21.73
CA GLU A 369 16.65 15.14 -20.58
C GLU A 369 16.38 14.33 -19.31
N HIS A 370 17.41 14.16 -18.48
CA HIS A 370 17.32 13.25 -17.34
C HIS A 370 16.44 13.77 -16.20
N ASP A 371 16.48 15.06 -15.89
CA ASP A 371 15.84 15.63 -14.69
C ASP A 371 14.88 16.76 -15.05
N VAL A 372 13.70 16.73 -14.46
CA VAL A 372 12.73 17.83 -14.49
C VAL A 372 12.85 18.61 -13.18
N GLU A 373 13.04 19.92 -13.30
CA GLU A 373 13.01 20.83 -12.15
C GLU A 373 11.57 21.23 -11.86
N LEU A 374 11.03 20.77 -10.73
CA LEU A 374 9.68 21.11 -10.31
C LEU A 374 9.64 22.54 -9.71
N PRO A 375 8.54 23.29 -9.93
CA PRO A 375 8.32 24.57 -9.26
C PRO A 375 8.48 24.43 -7.76
N ASN A 376 9.12 25.41 -7.13
CA ASN A 376 9.28 25.42 -5.68
C ASN A 376 7.94 25.70 -4.97
N GLY A 377 7.90 25.45 -3.67
CA GLY A 377 6.68 25.60 -2.86
C GLY A 377 6.04 26.97 -2.94
N THR A 378 6.81 28.05 -3.04
CA THR A 378 6.26 29.40 -3.18
C THR A 378 5.49 29.57 -4.49
N GLN A 379 6.04 29.08 -5.60
CA GLN A 379 5.37 29.15 -6.91
C GLN A 379 4.10 28.31 -6.92
N VAL A 380 4.16 27.11 -6.33
CA VAL A 380 3.00 26.23 -6.16
C VAL A 380 1.90 26.92 -5.35
N LEU A 381 2.22 27.47 -4.17
CA LEU A 381 1.23 28.17 -3.34
C LEU A 381 0.58 29.33 -4.07
N GLN A 382 1.40 30.14 -4.75
CA GLN A 382 0.89 31.27 -5.52
C GLN A 382 -0.09 30.81 -6.62
N TYR A 383 0.21 29.69 -7.30
CA TYR A 383 -0.72 29.11 -8.28
C TYR A 383 -2.01 28.62 -7.60
N LEU A 384 -1.92 27.83 -6.53
CA LEU A 384 -3.08 27.31 -5.81
C LEU A 384 -4.01 28.44 -5.32
N GLN A 385 -3.44 29.56 -4.87
CA GLN A 385 -4.19 30.72 -4.38
C GLN A 385 -4.76 31.61 -5.48
N SER A 386 -4.17 31.61 -6.68
CA SER A 386 -4.58 32.49 -7.79
C SER A 386 -5.51 31.81 -8.79
N ASN A 387 -5.56 30.48 -8.81
CA ASN A 387 -6.44 29.72 -9.68
C ASN A 387 -7.89 29.74 -9.12
N PRO A 388 -8.88 30.33 -9.85
CA PRO A 388 -10.25 30.45 -9.36
C PRO A 388 -11.00 29.12 -9.25
N ASP A 389 -10.53 28.07 -9.91
CA ASP A 389 -11.14 26.73 -9.88
C ASP A 389 -10.67 25.92 -8.67
N ILE A 390 -9.61 26.36 -7.98
CA ILE A 390 -9.04 25.71 -6.80
C ILE A 390 -9.47 26.49 -5.57
N LYS A 391 -9.95 25.76 -4.56
CA LYS A 391 -10.23 26.30 -3.22
C LYS A 391 -9.19 25.75 -2.25
N PRO A 392 -8.11 26.50 -1.97
CA PRO A 392 -7.02 26.03 -1.11
C PRO A 392 -7.51 25.47 0.22
N GLU A 393 -8.56 26.06 0.80
CA GLU A 393 -9.15 25.65 2.08
C GLU A 393 -9.80 24.26 2.09
N LEU A 394 -10.09 23.70 0.91
CA LEU A 394 -10.67 22.37 0.74
C LEU A 394 -9.63 21.30 0.38
N LEU A 395 -8.37 21.69 0.15
CA LEU A 395 -7.32 20.75 -0.21
C LEU A 395 -7.02 19.81 0.95
N GLN A 396 -6.90 18.52 0.65
CA GLN A 396 -6.73 17.46 1.66
C GLN A 396 -5.29 16.95 1.72
N GLY A 397 -4.47 17.26 0.72
CA GLY A 397 -3.15 16.69 0.58
C GLY A 397 -2.37 17.27 -0.60
N PHE A 398 -1.06 17.11 -0.56
CA PHE A 398 -0.17 17.58 -1.60
C PHE A 398 1.11 16.75 -1.63
N MET A 399 1.55 16.33 -2.82
CA MET A 399 2.77 15.53 -2.98
C MET A 399 3.33 15.56 -4.41
N ILE A 400 4.55 15.05 -4.56
CA ILE A 400 5.15 14.78 -5.88
C ILE A 400 4.65 13.43 -6.38
N GLY A 401 4.31 13.35 -7.66
CA GLY A 401 3.94 12.11 -8.34
C GLY A 401 4.48 12.08 -9.77
N TYR A 402 4.53 10.89 -10.36
CA TYR A 402 4.75 10.74 -11.80
C TYR A 402 3.41 10.69 -12.54
N LYS A 403 3.27 11.36 -13.68
CA LYS A 403 2.27 11.05 -14.69
C LYS A 403 2.82 9.96 -15.60
N LEU A 404 2.16 8.81 -15.65
CA LEU A 404 2.38 7.78 -16.66
C LEU A 404 1.57 8.12 -17.91
N SER A 405 2.25 8.17 -19.05
CA SER A 405 1.65 8.35 -20.37
C SER A 405 2.29 7.42 -21.39
N ILE A 406 1.51 6.90 -22.33
CA ILE A 406 2.03 6.17 -23.49
C ILE A 406 2.82 7.13 -24.38
N ASP A 407 3.98 6.70 -24.90
CA ASP A 407 4.75 7.49 -25.86
C ASP A 407 3.98 7.58 -27.20
N PRO A 408 3.59 8.78 -27.66
CA PRO A 408 2.81 8.94 -28.89
C PRO A 408 3.53 8.42 -30.14
N GLN A 409 4.86 8.40 -30.13
CA GLN A 409 5.69 7.92 -31.24
C GLN A 409 5.97 6.41 -31.14
N SER A 410 5.75 5.81 -29.97
CA SER A 410 6.06 4.41 -29.69
C SER A 410 5.05 3.82 -28.70
N PRO A 411 3.88 3.34 -29.17
CA PRO A 411 2.78 2.89 -28.31
C PRO A 411 3.09 1.73 -27.34
N LYS A 412 4.23 1.07 -27.49
CA LYS A 412 4.74 0.04 -26.58
C LYS A 412 5.63 0.59 -25.46
N GLN A 413 5.86 1.90 -25.44
CA GLN A 413 6.67 2.59 -24.46
C GLN A 413 5.78 3.49 -23.60
N VAL A 414 6.17 3.63 -22.33
CA VAL A 414 5.56 4.56 -21.39
C VAL A 414 6.61 5.53 -20.87
N ILE A 415 6.16 6.73 -20.56
CA ILE A 415 6.96 7.82 -20.02
C ILE A 415 6.41 8.18 -18.65
N LEU A 416 7.29 8.30 -17.66
CA LEU A 416 6.99 8.77 -16.32
C LEU A 416 7.49 10.21 -16.19
N ASN A 417 6.57 11.18 -16.23
CA ASN A 417 6.86 12.60 -16.11
C ASN A 417 6.55 13.09 -14.69
N PRO A 418 7.51 13.61 -13.92
CA PRO A 418 7.23 14.10 -12.58
C PRO A 418 6.35 15.36 -12.62
N SER A 419 5.50 15.53 -11.61
CA SER A 419 4.59 16.67 -11.45
C SER A 419 4.23 16.82 -9.97
N TRP A 420 3.68 17.98 -9.64
CA TRP A 420 2.95 18.15 -8.39
C TRP A 420 1.52 17.60 -8.50
N TYR A 421 1.01 17.05 -7.41
CA TYR A 421 -0.36 16.59 -7.26
C TYR A 421 -0.96 17.16 -5.97
N TYR A 422 -2.21 17.58 -6.04
CA TYR A 422 -3.00 17.98 -4.89
C TYR A 422 -4.23 17.08 -4.76
N LEU A 423 -4.66 16.83 -3.54
CA LEU A 423 -5.85 16.02 -3.24
C LEU A 423 -7.04 16.95 -3.05
N ASP A 424 -8.02 16.83 -3.94
CA ASP A 424 -9.28 17.56 -3.86
C ASP A 424 -10.44 16.56 -3.95
N SER A 425 -11.34 16.63 -2.97
CA SER A 425 -12.55 15.81 -2.92
C SER A 425 -12.27 14.30 -3.10
N GLY A 426 -11.18 13.83 -2.48
CA GLY A 426 -10.72 12.43 -2.55
C GLY A 426 -10.01 12.01 -3.85
N ASN A 427 -9.75 12.94 -4.78
CA ASN A 427 -9.06 12.66 -6.04
C ASN A 427 -7.73 13.40 -6.13
N TRP A 428 -6.67 12.69 -6.52
CA TRP A 428 -5.37 13.29 -6.79
C TRP A 428 -5.37 13.94 -8.17
N ILE A 429 -5.28 15.27 -8.19
CA ILE A 429 -5.30 16.08 -9.41
C ILE A 429 -3.88 16.56 -9.69
N ARG A 430 -3.44 16.35 -10.94
CA ARG A 430 -2.15 16.82 -11.42
C ARG A 430 -2.16 18.33 -11.59
N LEU A 431 -1.16 19.00 -11.04
CA LEU A 431 -0.86 20.40 -11.33
C LEU A 431 -0.04 20.49 -12.63
N SER A 432 -0.51 21.30 -13.57
CA SER A 432 0.14 21.53 -14.86
C SER A 432 1.35 22.46 -14.68
N LEU A 433 2.56 21.95 -14.95
CA LEU A 433 3.80 22.70 -14.70
C LEU A 433 3.90 23.97 -15.56
N ASP A 434 3.35 23.94 -16.77
CA ASP A 434 3.34 25.09 -17.70
C ASP A 434 2.51 26.26 -17.15
N GLU A 435 1.47 25.96 -16.37
CA GLU A 435 0.60 26.97 -15.75
C GLU A 435 1.23 27.60 -14.51
N VAL A 436 2.16 26.90 -13.85
CA VAL A 436 2.85 27.38 -12.64
C VAL A 436 4.15 28.09 -12.96
N GLY A 437 4.87 27.63 -14.00
CA GLY A 437 6.11 28.22 -14.48
C GLY A 437 5.93 29.36 -15.49
N GLY A 438 4.68 29.64 -15.88
CA GLY A 438 4.31 30.61 -16.91
C GLY A 438 4.80 32.03 -16.64
N SER A 439 6.04 32.30 -17.05
CA SER A 439 6.45 33.64 -17.45
C SER A 439 5.57 34.05 -18.62
N LYS A 440 4.91 35.22 -18.53
CA LYS A 440 4.33 35.90 -19.69
C LYS A 440 5.40 36.06 -20.76
N GLY A 441 5.42 35.18 -21.76
CA GLY A 441 6.42 35.24 -22.82
C GLY A 441 6.34 34.03 -23.75
N GLY A 442 5.43 34.10 -24.73
CA GLY A 442 5.32 33.10 -25.78
C GLY A 442 4.07 33.30 -26.62
N LEU A 443 4.07 34.36 -27.44
CA LEU A 443 3.34 34.32 -28.71
C LEU A 443 4.07 33.31 -29.59
N GLU A 444 3.40 32.24 -30.00
CA GLU A 444 3.44 31.75 -31.38
C GLU A 444 2.02 31.36 -31.82
#